data_AF-X1PJN8-F1
#
_entry.id   AF-X1PJN8-F1
#
_cell.length_a   1.000
_cell.length_b   1.000
_cell.length_c   1.000
_cell.angle_alpha   90.00
_cell.angle_beta   90.00
_cell.angle_gamma   90.00
#
_symmetry.space_group_name_H-M   'P 1'
#
loop_
_entity.id
_entity.type
_entity.pdbx_description
1 polymer ?
#
loop_
_entity_poly.entity_id
_entity_poly.type
_entity_poly.pdbx_seq_one_letter_code
_entity_poly.pdbx_strand_id
1 'polypeptide(L)' 'MAVERNAIVLDIDKTICVDEFFHIAAGVLSEKLNMESTAIFKSLLDREQENSTVLSPGLAIPHIIIEGEHK' A
#
# COMPACT_ATOMS: atom_id res chain seq x y z
N MET A 1 0.75 -10.01 -21.97
CA MET A 1 0.78 -9.35 -20.65
C MET A 1 0.04 -8.02 -20.78
N ALA A 2 -1.15 -7.89 -20.20
CA ALA A 2 -1.81 -6.61 -20.10
C ALA A 2 -1.16 -5.86 -18.93
N VAL A 3 -0.45 -4.77 -19.21
CA VAL A 3 0.01 -3.83 -18.18
C VAL A 3 -1.18 -2.92 -17.88
N GLU A 4 -1.73 -3.02 -16.68
CA GLU A 4 -2.78 -2.13 -16.17
C GLU A 4 -2.27 -0.69 -16.26
N ARG A 5 -2.88 0.15 -17.10
CA ARG A 5 -2.39 1.53 -17.36
C ARG A 5 -2.71 2.52 -16.24
N ASN A 6 -3.38 2.08 -15.18
CA ASN A 6 -3.90 2.93 -14.09
C ASN A 6 -3.24 2.62 -12.73
N ALA A 7 -2.00 2.13 -12.74
CA ALA A 7 -1.21 1.96 -11.51
C ALA A 7 -0.61 3.31 -11.10
N ILE A 8 -0.67 3.62 -9.80
CA ILE A 8 0.04 4.78 -9.26
C ILE A 8 1.48 4.36 -9.04
N VAL A 9 2.41 5.10 -9.63
CA VAL A 9 3.85 4.86 -9.49
C VAL A 9 4.42 6.02 -8.69
N LEU A 10 5.11 5.70 -7.59
CA LEU A 10 5.76 6.66 -6.72
C LEU A 10 7.27 6.55 -6.91
N ASP A 11 7.89 7.61 -7.40
CA ASP A 11 9.34 7.72 -7.51
C ASP A 11 9.87 8.36 -6.22
N ILE A 12 10.50 7.56 -5.36
CA ILE A 12 10.99 7.99 -4.05
C ILE A 12 12.52 8.00 -4.11
N ASP A 13 13.09 9.21 -4.06
CA ASP A 13 14.51 9.48 -4.28
C ASP A 13 15.41 9.24 -3.05
N LYS A 14 14.82 8.81 -1.93
CA LYS A 14 15.50 8.61 -0.64
C LYS A 14 15.11 7.30 0.01
N THR A 15 16.00 6.77 0.84
CA THR A 15 15.67 5.64 1.71
C THR A 15 14.70 6.11 2.80
N ILE A 16 13.60 5.39 2.96
CA ILE A 16 12.58 5.62 3.99
C ILE A 16 12.33 4.32 4.75
N CYS A 17 11.82 4.44 5.98
CA CYS A 17 11.34 3.27 6.72
C CYS A 17 9.95 2.83 6.23
N VAL A 18 9.54 1.62 6.63
CA VAL A 18 8.26 1.04 6.19
C VAL A 18 7.05 1.86 6.64
N ASP A 19 7.08 2.44 7.85
CA ASP A 19 6.01 3.28 8.38
C ASP A 19 5.83 4.56 7.55
N GLU A 20 6.94 5.22 7.18
CA GLU A 20 6.92 6.37 6.29
C GLU A 20 6.38 6.00 4.90
N PHE A 21 6.81 4.85 4.36
CA PHE A 21 6.29 4.34 3.09
C PHE A 21 4.78 4.10 3.15
N PHE A 22 4.28 3.47 4.22
CA PHE A 22 2.84 3.23 4.39
C PHE A 22 2.05 4.53 4.56
N HIS A 23 2.60 5.55 5.22
CA HIS A 23 1.94 6.86 5.28
C HIS A 23 1.79 7.50 3.90
N ILE A 24 2.83 7.43 3.05
CA ILE A 24 2.78 7.96 1.68
C ILE A 24 1.77 7.15 0.84
N ALA A 25 1.89 5.82 0.87
CA ALA A 25 1.02 4.93 0.10
C ALA A 25 -0.46 5.10 0.51
N ALA A 26 -0.75 5.22 1.81
CA ALA A 26 -2.10 5.42 2.31
C ALA A 26 -2.72 6.75 1.86
N GLY A 27 -1.95 7.84 1.85
CA GLY A 27 -2.42 9.14 1.35
C GLY A 27 -2.82 9.07 -0.12
N VAL A 28 -2.00 8.42 -0.94
CA VAL A 28 -2.23 8.26 -2.38
C VAL A 28 -3.40 7.31 -2.67
N LEU A 29 -3.51 6.21 -1.91
CA LEU A 29 -4.59 5.24 -2.06
C LEU A 29 -5.93 5.77 -1.55
N SER A 30 -5.94 6.67 -0.58
CA SER A 30 -7.14 7.31 -0.02
C SER A 30 -7.99 7.96 -1.10
N GLU A 31 -7.39 8.72 -2.01
CA GLU A 31 -8.10 9.37 -3.12
C GLU A 31 -8.68 8.36 -4.10
N LYS A 32 -7.91 7.31 -4.43
CA LYS A 32 -8.32 6.29 -5.40
C LYS A 32 -9.42 5.36 -4.88
N LEU A 33 -9.41 5.08 -3.58
CA LEU A 33 -10.34 4.16 -2.92
C LEU A 33 -11.50 4.88 -2.23
N ASN A 34 -11.47 6.22 -2.14
CA ASN A 34 -12.42 7.01 -1.36
C ASN A 34 -12.55 6.51 0.10
N MET A 35 -11.40 6.24 0.73
CA MET A 35 -11.28 5.75 2.10
C MET A 35 -10.34 6.65 2.90
N GLU A 36 -10.53 6.73 4.22
CA GLU A 36 -9.63 7.49 5.09
C GLU A 36 -8.19 6.95 5.04
N SER A 37 -7.22 7.82 4.76
CA SER A 37 -5.79 7.47 4.74
C SER A 37 -5.34 6.81 6.04
N THR A 38 -5.84 7.28 7.19
CA THR A 38 -5.51 6.70 8.50
C THR A 38 -5.97 5.24 8.65
N ALA A 39 -7.10 4.88 8.05
CA ALA A 39 -7.59 3.49 8.05
C ALA A 39 -6.72 2.61 7.15
N ILE A 40 -6.37 3.07 5.95
CA ILE A 40 -5.48 2.35 5.02
C ILE A 40 -4.11 2.12 5.65
N PHE A 41 -3.51 3.18 6.24
CA PHE A 41 -2.24 3.10 6.95
C PHE A 41 -2.27 2.05 8.05
N LYS A 42 -3.31 2.09 8.89
CA LYS A 42 -3.47 1.13 9.98
C LYS A 42 -3.58 -0.30 9.45
N SER A 43 -4.39 -0.55 8.43
CA SER A 43 -4.51 -1.88 7.83
C SER A 43 -3.20 -2.40 7.24
N LEU A 44 -2.40 -1.53 6.60
CA LEU A 44 -1.07 -1.90 6.08
C LEU A 44 -0.11 -2.26 7.22
N LEU A 45 -0.11 -1.45 8.27
CA LEU A 45 0.73 -1.67 9.45
C LEU A 45 0.36 -2.96 10.18
N ASP A 46 -0.94 -3.16 10.45
CA ASP A 46 -1.46 -4.36 11.11
C ASP A 46 -1.07 -5.61 10.28
N ARG A 47 -1.17 -5.54 8.94
CA ARG A 47 -0.76 -6.64 8.06
C ARG A 47 0.73 -6.95 8.13
N GLU A 48 1.61 -5.94 8.12
CA GLU A 48 3.05 -6.16 8.19
C GLU A 48 3.50 -6.71 9.55
N GLN A 49 2.78 -6.35 10.63
CA GLN A 49 3.05 -6.82 11.99
C GLN A 49 2.72 -8.30 12.20
N GLU A 50 1.74 -8.86 11.48
CA GLU A 50 1.43 -10.30 11.55
C GLU A 50 2.61 -11.14 11.05
N ASN A 51 3.16 -10.76 9.90
CA ASN A 51 4.38 -11.31 9.33
C ASN A 51 4.84 -10.41 8.18
N SER A 52 6.16 -10.31 8.00
CA SER A 52 6.70 -9.45 6.95
C SER A 52 6.16 -9.81 5.57
N THR A 53 5.85 -8.80 4.77
CA THR A 53 5.37 -8.95 3.39
C THR A 53 6.50 -8.95 2.36
N VAL A 54 7.77 -8.96 2.81
CA VAL A 54 8.95 -9.14 1.96
C VAL A 54 8.97 -10.56 1.40
N LEU A 55 9.06 -10.68 0.08
CA LEU A 55 9.18 -11.98 -0.61
C LEU A 55 10.62 -12.32 -0.97
N SER A 56 11.42 -11.30 -1.29
CA SER A 56 12.83 -11.43 -1.65
C SER A 56 13.55 -10.09 -1.51
N PRO A 57 14.90 -10.04 -1.54
CA PRO A 57 15.64 -8.79 -1.52
C PRO A 57 15.18 -7.83 -2.64
N GLY A 58 14.71 -6.65 -2.25
CA GLY A 58 14.19 -5.64 -3.18
C GLY A 58 12.73 -5.82 -3.61
N LEU A 59 11.99 -6.80 -3.07
CA LEU A 59 10.58 -7.01 -3.38
C LEU A 59 9.75 -7.32 -2.12
N ALA A 60 8.73 -6.51 -1.91
CA ALA A 60 7.66 -6.74 -0.93
C ALA A 60 6.30 -6.56 -1.59
N ILE A 61 5.27 -7.24 -1.06
CA ILE A 61 3.88 -7.06 -1.50
C ILE A 61 2.98 -6.77 -0.28
N PRO A 62 3.06 -5.56 0.29
CA PRO A 62 2.09 -5.10 1.27
C PRO A 62 0.70 -5.07 0.64
N HIS A 63 -0.28 -5.68 1.31
CA HIS A 63 -1.65 -5.77 0.83
C HIS A 63 -2.63 -5.64 1.99
N ILE A 64 -3.82 -5.15 1.71
CA ILE A 64 -4.90 -5.05 2.69
C ILE A 64 -6.19 -5.60 2.09
N ILE A 65 -7.07 -6.07 2.95
CA ILE A 65 -8.43 -6.45 2.57
C ILE A 65 -9.30 -5.20 2.75
N ILE A 66 -10.07 -4.86 1.73
CA ILE A 66 -11.06 -3.79 1.77
C ILE A 66 -12.42 -4.38 1.41
N GLU A 67 -13.48 -3.84 2.00
CA GLU A 67 -14.84 -4.23 1.65
C GLU A 67 -15.13 -3.83 0.20
N GLY A 68 -15.59 -4.79 -0.59
CA GLY A 68 -15.93 -4.57 -1.99
C GLY A 68 -17.33 -3.97 -2.14
N GLU A 69 -17.52 -3.13 -3.17
CA GLU A 69 -18.86 -2.82 -3.63
C GLU A 69 -19.38 -4.02 -4.43
N HIS A 70 -20.31 -4.79 -3.87
CA HIS A 70 -20.99 -5.91 -4.51
C HIS A 70 -21.43 -5.58 -5.97
N LYS A 71 -20.60 -5.93 -6.95
CA LYS A 71 -20.95 -5.93 -8.39
C LYS A 71 -21.17 -7.35 -8.88
#